data_AF-A0AAJ6E480-F1
#
_entry.id   AF-A0AAJ6E480-F1
#
_cell.length_a   1.000
_cell.length_b   1.000
_cell.length_c   1.000
_cell.angle_alpha   90.00
_cell.angle_beta   90.00
_cell.angle_gamma   90.00
#
_symmetry.space_group_name_H-M   'P 1'
#
loop_
_entity.id
_entity.type
_entity.pdbx_description
1 polymer ?
#
loop_
_entity_poly.entity_id
_entity_poly.type
_entity_poly.pdbx_seq_one_letter_code
_entity_poly.pdbx_strand_id
1 'polypeptide(L)'
;MQQGFVANAISAKDDLARIAEDRLATAKGYLLTEEDRFRAEIIERIMWDTAVDRSETSRRHGLDPKFAVVDRSRIDSLIADRRGDR
;
A
#
# COMPACT_ATOMS: atom_id res chain seq x y z
N MET A 1 -0.32 16.07 5.60
CA MET A 1 0.82 15.75 4.71
C MET A 1 0.38 14.68 3.74
N GLN A 2 0.82 14.73 2.47
CA GLN A 2 0.54 13.67 1.50
C GLN A 2 1.33 12.41 1.89
N GLN A 3 0.62 11.31 2.18
CA GLN A 3 1.21 10.01 2.55
C GLN A 3 1.31 9.11 1.31
N GLY A 4 2.46 8.46 1.11
CA GLY A 4 2.75 7.67 -0.08
C GLY A 4 3.95 6.76 0.11
N PHE A 5 4.13 5.81 -0.82
CA PHE A 5 5.30 4.95 -0.90
C PHE A 5 6.18 5.34 -2.08
N VAL A 6 7.49 5.26 -1.90
CA VAL A 6 8.48 5.37 -2.96
C VAL A 6 9.36 4.14 -2.95
N ALA A 7 9.69 3.65 -4.12
CA ALA A 7 10.58 2.53 -4.32
C ALA A 7 11.71 2.97 -5.25
N ASN A 8 12.94 2.67 -4.84
CA ASN A 8 14.11 2.82 -5.69
C ASN A 8 14.14 1.75 -6.79
N ALA A 9 15.10 1.87 -7.70
CA ALA A 9 15.40 0.84 -8.67
C ALA A 9 15.68 -0.49 -7.96
N ILE A 10 15.04 -1.56 -8.42
CA ILE A 10 15.23 -2.91 -7.85
C ILE A 10 16.63 -3.45 -8.19
N SER A 11 17.12 -3.11 -9.38
CA SER A 11 18.48 -3.43 -9.82
C SER A 11 19.50 -2.62 -9.00
N ALA A 12 20.32 -3.33 -8.22
CA ALA A 12 21.40 -2.71 -7.46
C ALA A 12 22.37 -1.93 -8.35
N LYS A 13 22.60 -2.39 -9.59
CA LYS A 13 23.44 -1.69 -10.57
C LYS A 13 22.86 -0.31 -10.92
N ASP A 14 21.56 -0.25 -11.18
CA ASP A 14 20.90 0.99 -11.60
C ASP A 14 20.71 1.96 -10.44
N ASP A 15 20.44 1.44 -9.24
CA ASP A 15 20.39 2.22 -8.00
C ASP A 15 21.74 2.92 -7.74
N LEU A 16 22.83 2.14 -7.75
CA LEU A 16 24.19 2.66 -7.53
C LEU A 16 24.63 3.63 -8.64
N ALA A 17 24.30 3.35 -9.90
CA ALA A 17 24.64 4.25 -11.00
C ALA A 17 23.97 5.63 -10.85
N ARG A 18 22.70 5.67 -10.44
CA ARG A 18 21.98 6.93 -10.21
C ARG A 18 22.56 7.71 -9.02
N ILE A 19 22.90 7.02 -7.94
CA ILE A 19 23.53 7.64 -6.76
C ILE A 19 24.89 8.22 -7.14
N ALA A 20 25.69 7.51 -7.94
CA ALA A 20 27.00 7.98 -8.40
C ALA A 20 26.92 9.24 -9.29
N GLU A 21 25.75 9.52 -9.87
CA GLU A 21 25.46 10.73 -10.65
C GLU A 21 24.79 11.84 -9.82
N ASP A 22 24.77 11.72 -8.49
CA ASP A 22 24.06 12.60 -7.54
C ASP A 22 22.55 12.72 -7.84
N ARG A 23 21.93 11.63 -8.30
CA ARG A 23 20.49 11.55 -8.58
C ARG A 23 19.77 10.63 -7.58
N LEU A 24 18.51 10.96 -7.28
CA LEU A 24 17.63 10.06 -6.53
C LEU A 24 17.38 8.78 -7.34
N ALA A 25 17.58 7.62 -6.70
CA ALA A 25 17.37 6.32 -7.33
C ALA A 25 15.89 5.90 -7.41
N THR A 26 14.96 6.77 -7.05
CA THR A 26 13.51 6.53 -7.12
C THR A 26 13.11 6.04 -8.51
N ALA A 27 12.51 4.86 -8.57
CA ALA A 27 11.99 4.26 -9.79
C ALA A 27 10.46 4.33 -9.85
N LYS A 28 9.78 4.29 -8.70
CA LYS A 28 8.33 4.32 -8.62
C LYS A 28 7.84 5.05 -7.38
N GLY A 29 6.77 5.81 -7.53
CA GLY A 29 5.98 6.36 -6.42
C GLY A 29 4.55 5.84 -6.46
N TYR A 30 3.91 5.79 -5.29
CA TYR A 30 2.50 5.51 -5.14
C TYR A 30 1.92 6.41 -4.05
N LEU A 31 1.07 7.34 -4.45
CA LEU A 31 0.34 8.20 -3.52
C LEU A 31 -0.85 7.42 -2.97
N LEU A 32 -0.97 7.34 -1.65
CA LEU A 32 -2.10 6.65 -1.03
C LEU A 32 -3.39 7.43 -1.29
N THR A 33 -4.43 6.72 -1.70
CA THR A 33 -5.81 7.22 -1.71
C THR A 33 -6.38 7.22 -0.28
N GLU A 34 -7.52 7.87 -0.07
CA GLU A 34 -8.22 7.77 1.23
C GLU A 34 -8.61 6.32 1.55
N GLU A 35 -8.99 5.56 0.53
CA GLU A 35 -9.32 4.14 0.67
C GLU A 35 -8.08 3.32 1.12
N ASP A 36 -6.90 3.62 0.58
CA ASP A 36 -5.67 2.93 0.99
C ASP A 36 -5.31 3.23 2.45
N ARG A 37 -5.50 4.47 2.90
CA ARG A 37 -5.22 4.85 4.30
C ARG A 37 -6.16 4.17 5.27
N PHE A 38 -7.45 4.10 4.92
CA PHE A 38 -8.45 3.37 5.68
C PHE A 38 -8.10 1.88 5.78
N ARG A 39 -7.73 1.24 4.66
CA ARG A 39 -7.30 -0.17 4.65
C ARG A 39 -6.01 -0.37 5.45
N ALA A 40 -5.05 0.56 5.35
CA ALA A 40 -3.77 0.47 6.05
C ALA A 40 -3.96 0.49 7.57
N GLU A 41 -4.81 1.36 8.10
CA GLU A 41 -5.13 1.40 9.54
C GLU A 41 -5.78 0.10 10.01
N ILE A 42 -6.69 -0.47 9.23
CA ILE A 42 -7.33 -1.76 9.56
C ILE A 42 -6.30 -2.89 9.61
N ILE A 43 -5.42 -2.95 8.62
CA ILE A 43 -4.36 -3.97 8.56
C ILE A 43 -3.40 -3.78 9.74
N GLU A 44 -2.99 -2.55 10.04
CA GLU A 44 -2.13 -2.22 11.17
C GLU A 44 -2.73 -2.68 12.51
N ARG A 45 -4.01 -2.36 12.76
CA ARG A 45 -4.71 -2.80 13.98
C ARG A 45 -4.79 -4.31 14.07
N ILE A 46 -5.06 -5.01 12.97
CA ILE A 46 -5.06 -6.48 12.96
C ILE A 46 -3.66 -7.04 13.23
N MET A 47 -2.60 -6.46 12.64
CA MET A 47 -1.24 -6.95 12.82
C MET A 47 -0.74 -6.78 14.27
N TRP A 48 -1.00 -5.63 14.89
CA TRP A 48 -0.48 -5.31 16.22
C TRP A 48 -1.42 -5.71 17.35
N ASP A 49 -2.71 -5.39 17.22
CA ASP A 49 -3.71 -5.57 18.28
C ASP A 49 -4.48 -6.90 18.11
N THR A 50 -4.29 -7.64 17.01
CA THR A 50 -5.06 -8.85 16.63
C THR A 50 -6.58 -8.67 16.58
N ALA A 51 -7.04 -7.42 16.60
CA ALA A 51 -8.45 -7.04 16.61
C ALA A 51 -8.62 -5.64 16.01
N VAL A 52 -9.82 -5.35 15.53
CA VAL A 52 -10.19 -4.02 15.03
C VAL A 52 -11.68 -3.77 15.18
N ASP A 53 -12.05 -2.60 15.71
CA ASP A 53 -13.43 -2.10 15.62
C ASP A 53 -13.64 -1.42 14.26
N ARG A 54 -14.37 -2.11 13.39
CA ARG A 54 -14.64 -1.66 12.03
C ARG A 54 -15.57 -0.45 11.99
N SER A 55 -16.53 -0.36 12.89
CA SER A 55 -17.50 0.74 12.93
C SER A 55 -16.85 2.03 13.41
N GLU A 56 -15.96 1.93 14.39
CA GLU A 56 -15.17 3.07 14.85
C GLU A 56 -14.19 3.55 13.77
N THR A 57 -13.45 2.62 13.17
CA THR A 57 -12.47 2.95 12.12
C THR A 57 -13.16 3.59 10.90
N SER A 58 -14.32 3.06 10.48
CA SER A 58 -15.13 3.67 9.41
C SER A 58 -15.59 5.08 9.72
N ARG A 59 -16.00 5.36 10.97
CA ARG A 59 -16.42 6.70 11.38
C ARG A 59 -15.27 7.71 11.32
N ARG A 60 -14.05 7.31 11.71
CA ARG A 60 -12.86 8.16 11.60
C ARG A 60 -12.52 8.54 10.16
N HIS A 61 -12.69 7.63 9.22
CA HIS A 61 -12.33 7.82 7.81
C HIS A 61 -13.49 8.31 6.94
N GLY A 62 -14.73 8.34 7.45
CA GLY A 62 -15.91 8.70 6.66
C GLY A 62 -16.23 7.69 5.54
N LEU A 63 -15.78 6.44 5.67
CA LEU A 63 -15.92 5.40 4.65
C LEU A 63 -16.83 4.25 5.12
N ASP A 64 -17.62 3.69 4.20
CA ASP A 64 -18.51 2.56 4.49
C ASP A 64 -17.67 1.33 4.96
N PRO A 65 -18.04 0.67 6.07
CA PRO A 65 -17.36 -0.54 6.55
C PRO A 65 -17.20 -1.65 5.50
N LYS A 66 -18.03 -1.67 4.45
CA LYS A 66 -17.90 -2.60 3.32
C LYS A 66 -16.62 -2.41 2.55
N PHE A 67 -16.06 -1.20 2.49
CA PHE A 67 -14.76 -0.98 1.86
C PHE A 67 -13.66 -1.76 2.56
N ALA A 68 -13.78 -2.07 3.86
CA ALA A 68 -12.79 -2.88 4.57
C ALA A 68 -12.81 -4.36 4.18
N VAL A 69 -13.90 -4.86 3.60
CA VAL A 69 -14.05 -6.29 3.29
C VAL A 69 -13.39 -6.58 1.94
N VAL A 70 -12.47 -7.54 1.95
CA VAL A 70 -11.98 -8.17 0.73
C VAL A 70 -12.67 -9.51 0.62
N ASP A 71 -13.49 -9.69 -0.41
CA ASP A 71 -14.12 -10.97 -0.68
C ASP A 71 -13.16 -11.93 -1.40
N ARG A 72 -13.57 -13.20 -1.52
CA ARG A 72 -12.74 -14.23 -2.15
C ARG A 72 -12.43 -13.91 -3.61
N SER A 73 -13.39 -13.35 -4.34
CA SER A 73 -13.23 -12.98 -5.75
C SER A 73 -12.12 -11.93 -5.94
N ARG A 74 -12.10 -10.91 -5.08
CA ARG A 74 -11.07 -9.86 -5.09
C ARG A 74 -9.70 -10.44 -4.71
N ILE A 75 -9.63 -11.37 -3.76
CA ILE A 75 -8.37 -12.08 -3.45
C ILE A 75 -7.88 -12.86 -4.66
N ASP A 76 -8.76 -13.64 -5.30
CA ASP A 76 -8.39 -14.45 -6.46
C ASP A 76 -7.93 -13.55 -7.63
N SER A 77 -8.56 -12.40 -7.83
CA SER A 77 -8.12 -11.40 -8.83
C SER A 77 -6.74 -10.82 -8.52
N LEU A 78 -6.40 -10.57 -7.24
CA LEU A 78 -5.07 -10.07 -6.86
C LEU A 78 -3.98 -11.13 -7.05
N ILE A 79 -4.31 -12.41 -6.80
CA ILE A 79 -3.42 -13.54 -7.07
C ILE A 79 -3.19 -13.67 -8.58
N ALA A 80 -4.26 -13.57 -9.38
CA ALA A 80 -4.18 -13.62 -10.83
C ALA A 80 -3.44 -12.43 -11.44
N ASP A 81 -3.57 -11.24 -10.84
CA ASP A 81 -2.84 -10.03 -11.24
C ASP A 81 -1.33 -10.15 -11.03
N ARG A 82 -0.82 -11.25 -10.39
CA ARG A 82 0.60 -11.54 -10.09
C ARG A 82 1.47 -10.64 -10.93
N ARG A 83 1.87 -9.48 -10.37
CA ARG A 83 2.63 -8.47 -11.10
C ARG A 83 3.88 -9.18 -11.60
N GLY A 84 3.83 -9.61 -12.85
CA GLY A 84 4.91 -10.26 -13.54
C GLY A 84 6.02 -9.25 -13.63
N ASP A 85 6.97 -9.40 -12.71
CA ASP A 85 8.40 -9.48 -13.00
C ASP A 85 8.72 -9.02 -14.44
N ARG A 86 9.08 -7.74 -14.53
CA ARG A 86 9.86 -7.19 -15.63
C ARG A 86 11.19 -6.78 -15.06
#